data_AF-A0A7X0ZWM6-F1
#
_entry.id   AF-A0A7X0ZWM6-F1
#
_cell.length_a   1.000
_cell.length_b   1.000
_cell.length_c   1.000
_cell.angle_alpha   90.00
_cell.angle_beta   90.00
_cell.angle_gamma   90.00
#
_symmetry.space_group_name_H-M   'P 1'
#
loop_
_entity.id
_entity.type
_entity.pdbx_description
1 polymer ?
#
loop_
_entity_poly.entity_id
_entity_poly.type
_entity_poly.pdbx_seq_one_letter_code
_entity_poly.pdbx_strand_id
1 'polypeptide(L)'
;MSENFVDKMENGEKAQFKVNHTLVISSSLLWIAVGILLYVVFDYIKAVNGTEKLILLIFIGFIVLRPLFRLLNLSPTLELSTEGMAYRGDFQAWNHVAEVKISTPKFKLFSQGKMLVYTKIKDKREMAWDIVAADVNLPLPDLEMLLLECMDRYKTEE
;
A
#
# COMPACT_ATOMS: atom_id res chain seq x y z
N MET A 1 0.69 12.41 -17.64
CA MET A 1 -0.39 11.74 -16.88
C MET A 1 -0.67 12.47 -15.56
N SER A 2 0.32 13.14 -14.94
CA SER A 2 0.17 14.02 -13.77
C SER A 2 -0.70 15.27 -14.02
N GLU A 3 -0.61 15.89 -15.20
CA GLU A 3 -1.38 17.11 -15.55
C GLU A 3 -2.88 16.98 -15.24
N ASN A 4 -3.48 15.84 -15.58
CA ASN A 4 -4.91 15.59 -15.34
C ASN A 4 -5.30 15.52 -13.85
N PHE A 5 -4.37 15.24 -12.94
CA PHE A 5 -4.64 15.16 -11.50
C PHE A 5 -4.47 16.51 -10.83
N VAL A 6 -3.44 17.26 -11.23
CA VAL A 6 -3.18 18.59 -10.67
C VAL A 6 -4.24 19.59 -11.10
N ASP A 7 -4.64 19.56 -12.39
CA ASP A 7 -5.72 20.41 -12.90
C ASP A 7 -7.06 20.10 -12.20
N LYS A 8 -7.31 18.85 -11.83
CA LYS A 8 -8.49 18.46 -11.04
C LYS A 8 -8.45 19.04 -9.63
N MET A 9 -7.28 18.99 -8.98
CA MET A 9 -7.09 19.58 -7.66
C MET A 9 -7.26 21.10 -7.67
N GLU A 10 -6.78 21.79 -8.70
CA GLU A 10 -6.95 23.23 -8.87
C GLU A 10 -8.43 23.64 -9.10
N ASN A 11 -9.23 22.75 -9.69
CA ASN A 11 -10.67 22.93 -9.82
C ASN A 11 -11.47 22.56 -8.54
N GLY A 12 -10.77 22.24 -7.44
CA GLY A 12 -11.37 21.88 -6.16
C GLY A 12 -11.79 20.41 -6.05
N GLU A 13 -11.47 19.56 -7.04
CA GLU A 13 -11.71 18.12 -6.97
C GLU A 13 -10.59 17.41 -6.19
N LYS A 14 -10.92 16.32 -5.50
CA LYS A 14 -9.90 15.48 -4.85
C LYS A 14 -9.38 14.43 -5.82
N ALA A 15 -8.06 14.31 -5.93
CA ALA A 15 -7.45 13.20 -6.65
C ALA A 15 -7.51 11.94 -5.75
N GLN A 16 -8.41 11.01 -6.11
CA GLN A 16 -8.64 9.80 -5.33
C GLN A 16 -7.96 8.59 -5.97
N PHE A 17 -7.18 7.89 -5.16
CA PHE A 17 -6.52 6.64 -5.51
C PHE A 17 -7.12 5.49 -4.73
N LYS A 18 -7.33 4.37 -5.43
CA LYS A 18 -7.94 3.17 -4.88
C LYS A 18 -6.93 2.05 -4.79
N VAL A 19 -7.29 0.99 -4.08
CA VAL A 19 -6.52 -0.26 -4.01
C VAL A 19 -6.21 -0.77 -5.42
N ASN A 20 -4.97 -1.22 -5.62
CA ASN A 20 -4.54 -1.86 -6.85
C ASN A 20 -5.06 -3.32 -6.88
N HIS A 21 -6.27 -3.50 -7.39
CA HIS A 21 -6.91 -4.82 -7.44
C HIS A 21 -6.06 -5.85 -8.20
N THR A 22 -5.41 -5.46 -9.31
CA THR A 22 -4.55 -6.36 -10.07
C THR A 22 -3.41 -6.89 -9.21
N LEU A 23 -2.69 -6.00 -8.51
CA LEU A 23 -1.58 -6.39 -7.66
C LEU A 23 -2.03 -7.22 -6.45
N VAL A 24 -3.20 -6.91 -5.88
CA VAL A 24 -3.80 -7.70 -4.78
C VAL A 24 -4.19 -9.10 -5.26
N ILE A 25 -4.82 -9.23 -6.43
CA ILE A 25 -5.19 -10.51 -7.03
C ILE A 25 -3.94 -11.32 -7.35
N SER A 26 -2.94 -10.74 -8.03
CA SER A 26 -1.68 -11.41 -8.35
C SER A 26 -0.96 -11.89 -7.07
N SER A 27 -0.92 -11.06 -6.02
CA SER A 27 -0.35 -11.46 -4.73
C SER A 27 -1.13 -12.60 -4.09
N SER A 28 -2.47 -12.59 -4.18
CA SER A 28 -3.31 -13.65 -3.63
C SER A 28 -3.10 -14.98 -4.36
N LEU A 29 -3.03 -14.95 -5.69
CA LEU A 29 -2.71 -16.13 -6.51
C LEU A 29 -1.33 -16.72 -6.17
N LEU A 30 -0.33 -15.87 -5.93
CA LEU A 30 0.99 -16.30 -5.50
C LEU A 30 0.92 -17.04 -4.15
N TRP A 31 0.20 -16.49 -3.16
CA TRP A 31 0.03 -17.13 -1.86
C TRP A 31 -0.74 -18.45 -1.94
N ILE A 32 -1.73 -18.54 -2.83
CA ILE A 32 -2.43 -19.81 -3.12
C ILE A 32 -1.45 -20.84 -3.68
N ALA A 33 -0.63 -20.47 -4.67
CA ALA A 33 0.36 -21.37 -5.26
C ALA A 33 1.39 -21.85 -4.23
N VAL A 34 1.90 -20.94 -3.38
CA VAL A 34 2.80 -21.29 -2.27
C VAL A 34 2.12 -22.20 -1.26
N GLY A 35 0.87 -21.93 -0.92
CA GLY A 35 0.08 -22.78 -0.01
C GLY A 35 -0.10 -24.20 -0.54
N ILE A 36 -0.45 -24.33 -1.83
CA ILE A 36 -0.57 -25.65 -2.49
C ILE A 36 0.77 -26.38 -2.47
N LEU A 37 1.86 -25.69 -2.81
CA LEU A 37 3.20 -26.28 -2.80
C LEU A 37 3.57 -26.79 -1.39
N LEU A 38 3.34 -25.98 -0.35
CA LEU A 38 3.60 -26.35 1.04
C LEU A 38 2.77 -27.56 1.46
N TYR A 39 1.50 -27.59 1.09
CA TYR A 39 0.61 -28.72 1.39
C TYR A 39 1.12 -30.01 0.75
N VAL A 40 1.48 -29.98 -0.54
CA VAL A 40 2.02 -31.16 -1.25
C VAL A 40 3.29 -31.65 -0.57
N VAL A 41 4.23 -30.76 -0.25
CA VAL A 41 5.48 -31.14 0.44
C VAL A 41 5.19 -31.79 1.80
N PHE A 42 4.28 -31.22 2.59
CA PHE A 42 3.87 -31.79 3.88
C PHE A 42 3.19 -33.16 3.75
N ASP A 43 2.40 -33.36 2.69
CA ASP A 43 1.72 -34.62 2.44
C ASP A 43 2.70 -35.78 2.19
N TYR A 44 3.84 -35.50 1.56
CA TYR A 44 4.91 -36.49 1.34
C TYR A 44 5.70 -36.87 2.61
N ILE A 45 5.59 -36.09 3.69
CA ILE A 45 6.28 -36.40 4.95
C ILE A 45 5.48 -37.45 5.71
N LYS A 46 5.95 -38.72 5.69
CA LYS A 46 5.29 -39.88 6.31
C LYS A 46 4.97 -39.74 7.80
N ALA A 47 5.64 -38.83 8.50
CA ALA A 47 5.44 -38.57 9.93
C ALA A 47 4.29 -37.59 10.23
N VAL A 48 3.71 -36.95 9.21
CA VAL A 48 2.69 -35.91 9.42
C VAL A 48 1.32 -36.54 9.63
N ASN A 49 0.71 -36.24 10.77
CA ASN A 49 -0.59 -36.76 11.16
C ASN A 49 -1.74 -35.92 10.59
N GLY A 50 -2.94 -36.48 10.54
CA GLY A 50 -4.13 -35.80 9.99
C GLY A 50 -4.43 -34.44 10.66
N THR A 51 -4.18 -34.33 11.97
CA THR A 51 -4.34 -33.08 12.73
C THR A 51 -3.37 -31.98 12.28
N GLU A 52 -2.13 -32.33 11.98
CA GLU A 52 -1.10 -31.36 11.54
C GLU A 52 -1.41 -30.84 10.14
N LYS A 53 -1.94 -31.69 9.25
CA LYS A 53 -2.45 -31.27 7.93
C LYS A 53 -3.61 -30.28 8.07
N LEU A 54 -4.52 -30.50 9.01
CA LEU A 54 -5.62 -29.58 9.28
C LEU A 54 -5.12 -28.21 9.77
N ILE A 55 -4.17 -28.20 10.71
CA ILE A 55 -3.56 -26.96 11.22
C ILE A 55 -2.87 -26.20 10.08
N LEU A 56 -2.12 -26.90 9.22
CA LEU A 56 -1.48 -26.30 8.04
C LEU A 56 -2.50 -25.68 7.08
N LEU A 57 -3.61 -26.36 6.80
CA LEU A 57 -4.67 -25.83 5.93
C LEU A 57 -5.32 -24.57 6.52
N ILE A 58 -5.57 -24.55 7.82
CA ILE A 58 -6.07 -23.35 8.51
C ILE A 58 -5.08 -22.19 8.35
N PHE A 59 -3.79 -22.46 8.56
CA PHE A 59 -2.73 -21.45 8.42
C PHE A 59 -2.61 -20.90 6.99
N ILE A 60 -2.63 -21.79 5.98
CA ILE A 60 -2.65 -21.40 4.57
C ILE A 60 -3.90 -20.55 4.28
N GLY A 61 -5.07 -20.97 4.77
CA GLY A 61 -6.31 -20.23 4.62
C GLY A 61 -6.20 -18.80 5.15
N PHE A 62 -5.69 -18.62 6.37
CA PHE A 62 -5.49 -17.27 6.94
C PHE A 62 -4.51 -16.42 6.12
N ILE A 63 -3.42 -17.01 5.63
CA ILE A 63 -2.43 -16.30 4.81
C ILE A 63 -3.03 -15.84 3.48
N VAL A 64 -3.81 -16.70 2.82
CA VAL A 64 -4.46 -16.39 1.53
C VAL A 64 -5.61 -15.38 1.71
N LEU A 65 -6.37 -15.47 2.80
CA LEU A 65 -7.50 -14.56 3.05
C LEU A 65 -7.03 -13.13 3.38
N ARG A 66 -5.88 -12.98 4.05
CA ARG A 66 -5.35 -11.67 4.46
C ARG A 66 -5.25 -10.63 3.32
N PRO A 67 -4.62 -10.92 2.17
CA PRO A 67 -4.61 -9.97 1.05
C PRO A 67 -5.99 -9.80 0.40
N LEU A 68 -6.85 -10.84 0.38
CA LEU A 68 -8.18 -10.78 -0.21
C LEU A 68 -9.10 -9.79 0.51
N PHE A 69 -8.96 -9.62 1.84
CA PHE A 69 -9.72 -8.60 2.57
C PHE A 69 -9.49 -7.17 2.04
N ARG A 70 -8.35 -6.90 1.41
CA ARG A 70 -8.10 -5.57 0.78
C ARG A 70 -9.01 -5.31 -0.40
N LEU A 71 -9.50 -6.35 -1.09
CA LEU A 71 -10.45 -6.21 -2.20
C LEU A 71 -11.83 -5.74 -1.75
N LEU A 72 -12.17 -5.90 -0.46
CA LEU A 72 -13.42 -5.39 0.11
C LEU A 72 -13.37 -3.88 0.37
N ASN A 73 -12.19 -3.27 0.28
CA ASN A 73 -12.06 -1.84 0.52
C ASN A 73 -12.48 -1.05 -0.73
N LEU A 74 -13.73 -0.58 -0.71
CA LEU A 74 -14.33 0.22 -1.79
C LEU A 74 -13.98 1.71 -1.70
N SER A 75 -13.51 2.15 -0.54
CA SER A 75 -13.14 3.54 -0.29
C SER A 75 -11.77 3.88 -0.91
N PRO A 76 -11.56 5.14 -1.32
CA PRO A 76 -10.22 5.63 -1.65
C PRO A 76 -9.25 5.38 -0.50
N THR A 77 -8.10 4.85 -0.83
CA THR A 77 -7.01 4.55 0.11
C THR A 77 -6.07 5.73 0.25
N LEU A 78 -5.94 6.56 -0.78
CA LEU A 78 -5.21 7.81 -0.74
C LEU A 78 -6.02 8.89 -1.47
N GLU A 79 -6.14 10.06 -0.85
CA GLU A 79 -6.75 11.25 -1.44
C GLU A 79 -5.75 12.40 -1.39
N LEU A 80 -5.63 13.15 -2.48
CA LEU A 80 -4.85 14.38 -2.54
C LEU A 80 -5.80 15.55 -2.81
N SER A 81 -5.58 16.66 -2.11
CA SER A 81 -6.27 17.93 -2.29
C SER A 81 -5.28 19.09 -2.22
N THR A 82 -5.76 20.30 -2.47
CA THR A 82 -4.98 21.54 -2.28
C THR A 82 -4.59 21.77 -0.82
N GLU A 83 -5.39 21.27 0.13
CA GLU A 83 -5.15 21.44 1.57
C GLU A 83 -4.14 20.42 2.13
N GLY A 84 -4.06 19.23 1.54
CA GLY A 84 -3.23 18.15 2.06
C GLY A 84 -3.43 16.82 1.37
N MET A 85 -3.02 15.77 2.07
CA MET A 85 -3.21 14.39 1.65
C MET A 85 -3.86 13.58 2.77
N ALA A 86 -4.74 12.65 2.41
CA ALA A 86 -5.35 11.71 3.34
C ALA A 86 -5.01 10.28 2.94
N TYR A 87 -4.52 9.48 3.87
CA TYR A 87 -4.27 8.05 3.68
C TYR A 87 -5.16 7.23 4.60
N ARG A 88 -6.03 6.40 4.02
CA ARG A 88 -7.03 5.57 4.72
C ARG A 88 -7.88 6.34 5.75
N GLY A 89 -8.19 7.60 5.43
CA GLY A 89 -8.99 8.50 6.27
C GLY A 89 -8.20 9.31 7.30
N ASP A 90 -6.90 9.08 7.45
CA ASP A 90 -6.01 9.92 8.25
C ASP A 90 -5.48 11.07 7.37
N PHE A 91 -5.70 12.32 7.78
CA PHE A 91 -5.37 13.52 6.99
C PHE A 91 -4.14 14.25 7.54
N GLN A 92 -3.27 14.68 6.64
CA GLN A 92 -2.16 15.59 6.93
C GLN A 92 -2.15 16.73 5.91
N ALA A 93 -2.09 17.95 6.43
CA ALA A 93 -1.88 19.14 5.62
C ALA A 93 -0.46 19.16 5.05
N TRP A 94 -0.28 19.79 3.88
CA TRP A 94 1.00 19.80 3.17
C TRP A 94 2.15 20.43 3.97
N ASN A 95 1.84 21.40 4.85
CA ASN A 95 2.80 22.02 5.77
C ASN A 95 3.40 21.02 6.78
N HIS A 96 2.66 19.98 7.16
CA HIS A 96 3.15 18.94 8.07
C HIS A 96 4.01 17.89 7.37
N VAL A 97 3.85 17.72 6.05
CA VAL A 97 4.61 16.74 5.27
C VAL A 97 6.04 17.24 5.09
N ALA A 98 6.98 16.52 5.69
CA ALA A 98 8.39 16.86 5.68
C ALA A 98 9.12 16.25 4.48
N GLU A 99 8.88 14.96 4.21
CA GLU A 99 9.58 14.22 3.17
C GLU A 99 8.73 13.01 2.72
N VAL A 100 8.80 12.69 1.43
CA VAL A 100 8.29 11.44 0.87
C VAL A 100 9.47 10.67 0.30
N LYS A 101 9.51 9.35 0.55
CA LYS A 101 10.59 8.50 0.07
C LYS A 101 10.12 7.11 -0.31
N ILE A 102 10.49 6.64 -1.49
CA ILE A 102 10.32 5.23 -1.84
C ILE A 102 11.37 4.35 -1.14
N SER A 103 10.89 3.32 -0.44
CA SER A 103 11.71 2.26 0.13
C SER A 103 11.59 1.02 -0.74
N THR A 104 12.70 0.68 -1.42
CA THR A 104 12.77 -0.57 -2.17
C THR A 104 12.99 -1.73 -1.19
N PRO A 105 12.17 -2.78 -1.29
CA PRO A 105 12.31 -3.88 -0.37
C PRO A 105 13.56 -4.72 -0.67
N LYS A 106 14.25 -5.15 0.39
CA LYS A 106 15.46 -5.99 0.29
C LYS A 106 15.17 -7.38 -0.30
N PHE A 107 13.93 -7.86 -0.20
CA PHE A 107 13.53 -9.23 -0.58
C PHE A 107 12.43 -9.23 -1.64
N LYS A 108 12.81 -9.18 -2.92
CA LYS A 108 11.90 -8.96 -4.08
C LYS A 108 10.74 -9.95 -4.21
N LEU A 109 10.85 -11.17 -3.67
CA LEU A 109 9.92 -12.26 -3.98
C LEU A 109 8.52 -12.12 -3.35
N PHE A 110 8.37 -11.32 -2.29
CA PHE A 110 7.09 -11.20 -1.56
C PHE A 110 6.77 -9.77 -1.12
N SER A 111 7.69 -8.85 -1.38
CA SER A 111 7.56 -7.48 -0.93
C SER A 111 6.99 -6.60 -2.03
N GLN A 112 5.83 -6.06 -1.77
CA GLN A 112 5.32 -4.94 -2.56
C GLN A 112 6.21 -3.72 -2.25
N GLY A 113 6.47 -2.88 -3.26
CA GLY A 113 7.17 -1.62 -3.04
C GLY A 113 6.45 -0.79 -1.98
N LYS A 114 7.19 0.04 -1.25
CA LYS A 114 6.66 0.88 -0.18
C LYS A 114 7.09 2.32 -0.37
N MET A 115 6.20 3.24 -0.06
CA MET A 115 6.47 4.66 0.02
C MET A 115 6.27 5.11 1.47
N LEU A 116 7.26 5.80 2.01
CA LEU A 116 7.27 6.31 3.37
C LEU A 116 7.02 7.81 3.33
N VAL A 117 5.96 8.24 4.00
CA VAL A 117 5.63 9.66 4.17
C VAL A 117 6.01 10.05 5.58
N TYR A 118 6.83 11.09 5.70
CA TYR A 118 7.34 11.59 6.96
C TYR A 118 6.75 12.97 7.26
N THR A 119 6.41 13.18 8.52
CA THR A 119 5.99 14.48 9.05
C THR A 119 7.01 15.00 10.05
N LYS A 120 6.99 16.31 10.30
CA LYS A 120 7.85 16.96 11.30
C LYS A 120 7.01 17.31 12.54
N ILE A 121 7.28 16.66 13.66
CA ILE A 121 6.61 16.91 14.94
C ILE A 121 7.67 17.32 15.97
N LYS A 122 7.55 18.52 16.56
CA LYS A 122 8.52 19.07 17.53
C LYS A 122 9.98 18.97 17.05
N ASP A 123 10.21 19.36 15.80
CA ASP A 123 11.50 19.28 15.11
C ASP A 123 12.09 17.89 14.89
N LYS A 124 11.34 16.83 15.17
CA LYS A 124 11.73 15.46 14.89
C LYS A 124 10.99 14.93 13.67
N ARG A 125 11.72 14.17 12.85
CA ARG A 125 11.16 13.42 11.73
C ARG A 125 10.47 12.18 12.26
N GLU A 126 9.17 12.06 11.99
CA GLU A 126 8.36 10.90 12.34
C GLU A 126 7.74 10.29 11.08
N MET A 127 7.63 8.96 11.03
CA MET A 127 6.98 8.26 9.92
C MET A 127 5.48 8.35 10.12
N ALA A 128 4.79 9.10 9.28
CA ALA A 128 3.34 9.20 9.30
C ALA A 128 2.72 7.96 8.66
N TRP A 129 3.14 7.61 7.43
CA TRP A 129 2.52 6.52 6.68
C TRP A 129 3.53 5.64 5.94
N ASP A 130 3.17 4.35 5.83
CA ASP A 130 3.82 3.34 4.99
C ASP A 130 2.80 2.89 3.92
N ILE A 131 2.83 3.58 2.77
CA ILE A 131 1.95 3.34 1.64
C ILE A 131 2.53 2.20 0.80
N VAL A 132 1.82 1.08 0.76
CA VAL A 132 2.24 -0.08 -0.01
C VAL A 132 1.76 0.06 -1.46
N ALA A 133 2.49 -0.48 -2.44
CA ALA A 133 2.08 -0.47 -3.85
C ALA A 133 0.69 -1.09 -4.11
N ALA A 134 0.18 -1.96 -3.23
CA ALA A 134 -1.19 -2.46 -3.31
C ALA A 134 -2.25 -1.43 -2.91
N ASP A 135 -1.89 -0.41 -2.15
CA ASP A 135 -2.83 0.57 -1.62
C ASP A 135 -3.19 1.64 -2.65
N VAL A 136 -2.48 1.72 -3.76
CA VAL A 136 -2.64 2.78 -4.76
C VAL A 136 -2.57 2.17 -6.15
N ASN A 137 -3.55 2.48 -6.99
CA ASN A 137 -3.64 2.05 -8.38
C ASN A 137 -2.70 2.82 -9.33
N LEU A 138 -1.82 3.64 -8.77
CA LEU A 138 -0.76 4.38 -9.46
C LEU A 138 0.62 3.77 -9.10
N PRO A 139 1.57 3.66 -10.05
CA PRO A 139 2.94 3.28 -9.72
C PRO A 139 3.55 4.20 -8.65
N LEU A 140 4.26 3.63 -7.68
CA LEU A 140 4.85 4.41 -6.59
C LEU A 140 5.78 5.55 -7.05
N PRO A 141 6.63 5.40 -8.09
CA PRO A 141 7.44 6.51 -8.60
C PRO A 141 6.61 7.68 -9.12
N ASP A 142 5.52 7.38 -9.83
CA ASP A 142 4.62 8.41 -10.35
C ASP A 142 3.86 9.09 -9.20
N LEU A 143 3.51 8.34 -8.17
CA LEU A 143 2.91 8.88 -6.95
C LEU A 143 3.89 9.77 -6.18
N GLU A 144 5.18 9.40 -6.10
CA GLU A 144 6.21 10.19 -5.42
C GLU A 144 6.36 11.53 -6.12
N MET A 145 6.44 11.51 -7.45
CA MET A 145 6.50 12.72 -8.26
C MET A 145 5.28 13.62 -8.03
N LEU A 146 4.07 13.05 -8.04
CA LEU A 146 2.84 13.81 -7.79
C LEU A 146 2.80 14.42 -6.38
N LEU A 147 3.23 13.67 -5.36
CA LEU A 147 3.29 14.19 -4.00
C LEU A 147 4.32 15.33 -3.86
N LEU A 148 5.48 15.19 -4.49
CA LEU A 148 6.51 16.24 -4.51
C LEU A 148 6.02 17.49 -5.25
N GLU A 149 5.32 17.33 -6.37
CA GLU A 149 4.68 18.45 -7.08
C GLU A 149 3.63 19.16 -6.21
N CYS A 150 2.77 18.41 -5.50
CA CYS A 150 1.80 18.99 -4.59
C CYS A 150 2.46 19.69 -3.40
N MET A 151 3.53 19.11 -2.84
CA MET A 151 4.31 19.74 -1.78
C MET A 151 4.93 21.06 -2.28
N ASP A 152 5.53 21.08 -3.46
CA ASP A 152 6.13 22.31 -4.01
C ASP A 152 5.10 23.43 -4.23
N ARG A 153 3.90 23.06 -4.71
CA ARG A 153 2.84 24.03 -5.02
C ARG A 153 2.05 24.52 -3.82
N TYR A 154 1.71 23.63 -2.88
CA TYR A 154 0.72 23.90 -1.83
C TYR A 154 1.31 23.97 -0.43
N LYS A 155 2.60 23.67 -0.25
CA LYS A 155 3.28 23.89 1.03
C LYS A 155 3.55 25.37 1.20
N THR A 156 2.57 26.09 1.73
CA THR A 156 2.77 27.43 2.24
C THR A 156 3.62 27.35 3.51
N GLU A 157 4.74 28.08 3.52
CA GLU A 157 5.48 28.35 4.75
C GLU A 157 4.56 29.15 5.69
N GLU A 158 4.48 28.73 6.96
CA GLU A 158 3.84 29.52 8.03
C GLU A 158 4.71 30.74 8.40
#